data_AF-A0A2T0K3N1-F1
#
_entry.id   AF-A0A2T0K3N1-F1
#
_cell.length_a   1.000
_cell.length_b   1.000
_cell.length_c   1.000
_cell.angle_alpha   90.00
_cell.angle_beta   90.00
_cell.angle_gamma   90.00
#
_symmetry.space_group_name_H-M   'P 1'
#
loop_
_entity.id
_entity.type
_entity.pdbx_description
1 polymer ?
#
loop_
_entity_poly.entity_id
_entity_poly.type
_entity_poly.pdbx_seq_one_letter_code
_entity_poly.pdbx_strand_id
1 'polypeptide(L)' 'MQLPNVDNFIKDRQHGVTYNICAYRRLSGQEMTRAMQVFIQQQGEHQPKPRTVVKIFSLVGLDDR' A
#
# COMPACT_ATOMS: atom_id res chain seq x y z
N MET A 1 -7.24 18.98 -0.04
CA MET A 1 -6.65 17.93 -0.91
C MET A 1 -7.73 16.88 -1.16
N GLN A 2 -7.87 16.38 -2.38
CA GLN A 2 -8.73 15.21 -2.64
C GLN A 2 -8.05 13.95 -2.09
N LEU A 3 -8.82 12.93 -1.73
CA LEU A 3 -8.24 11.64 -1.35
C LEU A 3 -7.68 10.92 -2.60
N PRO A 4 -6.61 10.12 -2.46
CA PRO A 4 -6.17 9.27 -3.55
C PRO A 4 -7.29 8.30 -3.95
N ASN A 5 -7.50 8.14 -5.26
CA ASN A 5 -8.63 7.42 -5.83
C ASN A 5 -8.21 6.28 -6.78
N VAL A 6 -6.90 6.01 -6.91
CA VAL A 6 -6.39 4.89 -7.71
C VAL A 6 -5.94 3.77 -6.77
N ASP A 7 -6.67 2.66 -6.79
CA ASP A 7 -6.34 1.45 -6.05
C ASP A 7 -5.23 0.64 -6.75
N ASN A 8 -4.25 0.19 -5.98
CA ASN A 8 -3.15 -0.65 -6.44
C ASN A 8 -2.99 -1.84 -5.50
N PHE A 9 -3.15 -3.06 -6.01
CA PHE A 9 -3.17 -4.26 -5.18
C PHE A 9 -1.86 -5.03 -5.27
N ILE A 10 -1.27 -5.33 -4.11
CA ILE A 10 -0.16 -6.26 -3.97
C ILE A 10 -0.52 -7.33 -2.93
N LYS A 11 -0.27 -8.59 -3.25
CA LYS A 11 -0.53 -9.73 -2.36
C LYS A 11 0.78 -10.27 -1.81
N ASP A 12 0.95 -10.16 -0.51
CA ASP A 12 1.98 -10.87 0.21
C ASP A 12 1.50 -12.31 0.43
N ARG A 13 2.00 -13.21 -0.42
CA ARG A 13 1.63 -14.63 -0.35
C ARG A 13 2.26 -15.34 0.86
N GLN A 14 3.39 -14.84 1.35
CA GLN A 14 4.09 -15.44 2.48
C GLN A 14 3.30 -15.24 3.77
N HIS A 15 2.79 -14.03 4.00
CA HIS A 15 2.01 -13.71 5.20
C HIS A 15 0.49 -13.81 4.97
N GLY A 16 0.06 -14.03 3.73
CA GLY A 16 -1.35 -14.17 3.36
C GLY A 16 -2.13 -12.86 3.46
N VAL A 17 -1.47 -11.71 3.36
CA VAL A 17 -2.06 -10.38 3.48
C VAL A 17 -2.19 -9.74 2.09
N THR A 18 -3.29 -9.03 1.85
CA THR A 18 -3.45 -8.22 0.63
C THR A 18 -3.38 -6.75 1.01
N TYR A 19 -2.53 -5.99 0.33
CA TYR A 19 -2.42 -4.55 0.52
C TYR A 19 -3.07 -3.84 -0.67
N ASN A 20 -4.07 -3.01 -0.37
CA ASN A 20 -4.62 -2.02 -1.30
C ASN A 20 -3.96 -0.67 -1.02
N ILE A 21 -3.13 -0.20 -1.96
CA ILE A 21 -2.43 1.07 -1.87
C ILE A 21 -3.17 2.09 -2.73
N CYS A 22 -3.90 3.00 -2.07
CA CYS A 22 -4.58 4.10 -2.72
C CYS A 22 -3.58 5.24 -2.97
N ALA A 23 -3.38 5.57 -4.24
CA ALA A 23 -2.51 6.66 -4.68
C ALA A 23 -3.23 7.57 -5.69
N TYR A 24 -2.56 8.63 -6.15
CA TYR A 24 -3.12 9.55 -7.15
C TYR A 24 -2.83 9.09 -8.59
N ARG A 25 -2.03 8.05 -8.76
CA ARG A 25 -1.82 7.35 -10.04
C ARG A 25 -1.59 5.85 -9.85
N ARG A 26 -1.46 5.13 -10.96
CA ARG A 26 -0.98 3.75 -10.94
C ARG A 26 0.46 3.69 -10.44
N LEU A 27 0.71 2.76 -9.53
CA LEU A 27 2.02 2.49 -8.98
C LEU A 27 2.72 1.38 -9.76
N SER A 28 4.01 1.55 -9.96
CA SER A 28 4.88 0.46 -10.38
C SER A 28 5.00 -0.61 -9.29
N GLY A 29 5.46 -1.81 -9.66
CA GLY A 29 5.71 -2.88 -8.69
C GLY A 29 6.71 -2.51 -7.60
N GLN A 30 7.70 -1.67 -7.93
CA GLN A 30 8.69 -1.18 -6.97
C GLN A 30 8.06 -0.20 -5.98
N GLU A 31 7.22 0.73 -6.45
CA GLU A 31 6.51 1.67 -5.59
C GLU A 31 5.53 0.97 -4.65
N MET A 32 4.82 -0.05 -5.15
CA MET A 32 3.93 -0.86 -4.32
C MET A 32 4.70 -1.61 -3.23
N THR A 33 5.81 -2.25 -3.60
CA THR A 33 6.69 -2.96 -2.65
C THR A 33 7.23 -2.00 -1.59
N ARG A 34 7.66 -0.81 -1.99
CA ARG A 34 8.17 0.21 -1.07
C ARG A 34 7.09 0.70 -0.10
N ALA A 35 5.89 0.99 -0.59
CA ALA A 35 4.77 1.41 0.26
C ALA A 35 4.40 0.32 1.28
N MET A 36 4.39 -0.95 0.85
CA MET A 36 4.18 -2.09 1.74
C MET A 36 5.28 -2.18 2.82
N GLN A 37 6.56 -2.07 2.44
CA GLN A 37 7.68 -2.12 3.39
C GLN A 37 7.63 -0.99 4.42
N VAL A 38 7.33 0.23 3.99
CA VAL A 38 7.16 1.38 4.89
C VAL A 38 6.02 1.13 5.87
N PHE A 39 4.88 0.62 5.40
CA PHE A 39 3.78 0.26 6.28
C PHE A 39 4.18 -0.80 7.32
N ILE A 40 4.85 -1.88 6.89
CA ILE A 40 5.32 -2.95 7.77
C ILE A 40 6.25 -2.39 8.86
N GLN A 41 7.18 -1.50 8.49
CA GLN A 41 8.08 -0.83 9.43
C GLN A 41 7.32 0.04 10.43
N GLN A 42 6.28 0.75 9.99
CA GLN A 42 5.45 1.60 10.86
C GLN A 42 4.59 0.80 11.84
N GLN A 43 4.14 -0.40 11.46
CA GLN A 43 3.36 -1.26 12.36
C GLN A 43 4.21 -1.92 13.45
N GLY A 44 5.51 -2.09 13.22
CA GLY A 44 6.40 -2.77 14.15
C GLY A 44 5.91 -4.20 14.46
N GLU A 45 5.62 -4.48 15.72
CA GLU A 45 5.11 -5.78 16.19
C GLU A 45 3.64 -6.04 15.84
N HIS A 46 2.88 -5.01 15.47
CA HIS A 46 1.44 -5.13 15.16
C HIS A 46 1.19 -5.50 13.70
N GLN A 47 1.77 -6.62 13.26
CA GLN A 47 1.59 -7.07 11.88
C GLN A 47 0.13 -7.49 11.62
N PRO A 48 -0.40 -7.24 10.40
CA PRO A 48 -1.74 -7.66 10.03
C PRO A 48 -1.90 -9.18 10.11
N LYS A 49 -3.08 -9.65 10.53
CA LYS A 49 -3.40 -11.08 10.53
C LYS A 49 -3.49 -11.62 9.09
N PRO A 50 -3.13 -12.88 8.85
CA PRO A 50 -3.36 -13.53 7.55
C PRO A 50 -4.82 -13.41 7.10
N ARG A 51 -5.04 -13.38 5.79
CA ARG A 51 -6.34 -13.20 5.12
C ARG A 51 -6.98 -11.81 5.33
N THR A 52 -6.24 -10.85 5.85
CA THR A 52 -6.69 -9.45 5.97
C THR A 52 -6.40 -8.66 4.69
N VAL A 53 -7.26 -7.68 4.40
CA VAL A 53 -6.99 -6.61 3.43
C VAL A 53 -6.62 -5.35 4.19
N VAL A 54 -5.41 -4.84 3.95
CA VAL A 54 -4.91 -3.58 4.52
C VAL A 54 -5.06 -2.48 3.49
N LYS A 55 -5.59 -1.32 3.89
CA LYS A 55 -5.68 -0.13 3.04
C LYS A 55 -4.62 0.88 3.44
N ILE A 56 -3.76 1.25 2.50
CA ILE A 56 -2.67 2.22 2.66
C ILE A 56 -3.02 3.46 1.84
N PHE A 57 -3.04 4.63 2.47
CA PHE A 57 -3.19 5.91 1.77
C PHE A 57 -1.80 6.49 1.48
N SER A 58 -1.50 6.71 0.20
CA SER A 58 -0.22 7.21 -0.28
C SER A 58 -0.36 8.59 -0.92
N LEU A 59 0.67 9.42 -0.75
CA LEU A 59 0.78 10.72 -1.42
C LEU A 59 1.47 10.63 -2.79
N VAL A 60 1.88 9.43 -3.22
CA VAL A 60 2.52 9.23 -4.53
C VAL A 60 1.57 9.65 -5.65
N GLY A 61 2.07 10.47 -6.57
CA GLY A 61 1.29 11.03 -7.66
C GLY A 61 0.53 12.30 -7.34
N LEU A 62 0.59 12.83 -6.10
CA LEU A 62 -0.16 14.03 -5.72
C LEU A 62 0.25 15.26 -6.55
N ASP A 63 1.54 15.37 -6.88
CA ASP A 63 2.13 16.50 -7.62
C ASP A 63 2.83 16.08 -8.92
N ASP A 64 2.57 14.85 -9.39
CA ASP A 64 3.10 14.35 -10.67
C ASP A 64 2.35 15.06 -11.81
N ARG A 65 2.77 16.29 -12.14
CA ARG A 65 2.33 17.05 -13.30
C ARG A 65 3.02 16.59 -14.58
#